data_AF-A0A1Q7NKB2-F1
#
_entry.id   AF-A0A1Q7NKB2-F1
#
_cell.length_a   1.000
_cell.length_b   1.000
_cell.length_c   1.000
_cell.angle_alpha   90.00
_cell.angle_beta   90.00
_cell.angle_gamma   90.00
#
_symmetry.space_group_name_H-M   'P 1'
#
loop_
_entity.id
_entity.type
_entity.pdbx_description
1 polymer ?
#
loop_
_entity_poly.entity_id
_entity_poly.type
_entity_poly.pdbx_seq_one_letter_code
_entity_poly.pdbx_strand_id
1 'polypeptide(L)'
;MYCSSHLRVLILIATALWSGFSTRAQVPGLISRQFNAQTDSSGTTANLRWDPRPGVSRYRLQLALDVGFADIVLDRVVTGNERQITELPPGKYFWRIAPLTRTLGEFSSARVIEVRRQTLPDKTRQTDNRDNQPVGSRPPPANLVAAAGGWRTAIGDISYPVPAHLRWRDRFDIVAVNSEGVTFALDSGSGVSLWSARRTQRTSMRGNSVPIPPLIVRARSGLDNVIAISGATVTKFEGATGREVWRAALPAAASSGAVVETARGASIFIVDNSLQRMFLLDGVGGNIGSQIKLPQRVVGRPTTFIDQSSQRILLAFANGRIEVRDETGAVVRSGDAGGAVTTSPLFVKGSHAPFVMVGTKNGLTALNADDLRPLGRVAIKDDVPRGALAAEDLNGDGAAEVLMVTEHGRVIAVNAADGQILWNADAGSEVDGMTFADVNGDGVMDVIVGTSQVFALVISGRDGSIVWKDSEGAGLVANHATSLAPRSIVAIPFGRAALLISGDASRSGLRAVELLKSSGQPKH
;
A
#
# COMPACT_ATOMS: atom_id res chain seq x y z
N MET A 1 39.46 -57.51 9.31
CA MET A 1 39.78 -56.06 9.39
C MET A 1 38.53 -55.34 9.85
N TYR A 2 38.66 -54.59 10.94
CA TYR A 2 37.57 -53.98 11.75
C TYR A 2 36.87 -52.80 11.06
N CYS A 3 35.55 -52.67 11.28
CA CYS A 3 34.90 -51.58 12.05
C CYS A 3 33.37 -51.74 11.92
N SER A 4 32.61 -52.11 12.96
CA SER A 4 32.11 -51.26 14.08
C SER A 4 31.27 -50.09 13.56
N SER A 5 30.01 -49.86 13.95
CA SER A 5 29.33 -50.06 15.23
C SER A 5 27.83 -49.82 15.02
N HIS A 6 26.94 -50.45 15.78
CA HIS A 6 25.65 -49.88 16.20
C HIS A 6 24.87 -50.79 17.16
N LEU A 7 23.95 -50.15 17.90
CA LEU A 7 22.79 -50.69 18.65
C LEU A 7 23.10 -51.27 20.06
N ARG A 8 22.32 -51.08 21.14
CA ARG A 8 20.88 -50.74 21.33
C ARG A 8 20.58 -50.37 22.82
N VAL A 9 19.50 -49.57 23.04
CA VAL A 9 18.39 -49.76 24.03
C VAL A 9 18.69 -49.54 25.54
N LEU A 10 17.80 -49.09 26.46
CA LEU A 10 16.50 -48.38 26.54
C LEU A 10 16.12 -48.36 28.06
N ILE A 11 15.08 -47.57 28.41
CA ILE A 11 14.14 -47.72 29.56
C ILE A 11 14.28 -46.78 30.78
N LEU A 12 13.25 -45.90 30.85
CA LEU A 12 12.52 -45.31 31.98
C LEU A 12 12.71 -45.86 33.40
N ILE A 13 12.76 -44.96 34.40
CA ILE A 13 11.94 -45.06 35.64
C ILE A 13 11.52 -43.64 36.08
N ALA A 14 10.24 -43.49 36.42
CA ALA A 14 9.67 -42.35 37.13
C ALA A 14 9.63 -42.62 38.63
N THR A 15 9.95 -41.63 39.47
CA THR A 15 9.43 -41.51 40.84
C THR A 15 9.46 -40.05 41.29
N ALA A 16 8.33 -39.64 41.88
CA ALA A 16 8.07 -38.32 42.44
C ALA A 16 8.69 -38.17 43.84
N LEU A 17 9.12 -36.96 44.18
CA LEU A 17 9.15 -36.43 45.56
C LEU A 17 8.96 -34.90 45.50
N TRP A 18 7.94 -34.45 46.22
CA TRP A 18 7.61 -33.05 46.51
C TRP A 18 8.37 -32.61 47.78
N SER A 19 8.86 -31.36 47.81
CA SER A 19 8.60 -30.40 48.91
C SER A 19 9.37 -29.08 48.73
N GLY A 20 8.65 -27.95 48.74
CA GLY A 20 9.03 -26.63 49.27
C GLY A 20 10.14 -25.88 48.53
N PHE A 21 9.99 -24.65 48.02
CA PHE A 21 9.18 -23.52 48.44
C PHE A 21 8.68 -22.76 47.20
N SER A 22 7.37 -22.52 47.12
CA SER A 22 6.80 -21.50 46.22
C SER A 22 6.62 -20.22 47.04
N THR A 23 7.44 -19.20 46.78
CA THR A 23 7.10 -17.82 47.16
C THR A 23 6.04 -17.32 46.18
N ARG A 24 4.79 -17.49 46.62
CA ARG A 24 3.59 -16.92 46.02
C ARG A 24 3.69 -15.40 46.13
N ALA A 25 4.09 -14.73 45.05
CA ALA A 25 3.80 -13.30 44.92
C ALA A 25 2.30 -13.18 44.65
N GLN A 26 1.55 -12.84 45.70
CA GLN A 26 0.17 -12.36 45.60
C GLN A 26 0.17 -11.14 44.67
N VAL A 27 -0.45 -11.28 43.50
CA VAL A 27 -0.88 -10.12 42.71
C VAL A 27 -2.06 -9.52 43.48
N PRO A 28 -1.99 -8.26 43.95
CA PRO A 28 -3.15 -7.60 44.53
C PRO A 28 -4.25 -7.52 43.48
N GLY A 29 -5.46 -7.91 43.88
CA GLY A 29 -6.62 -8.00 43.00
C GLY A 29 -6.88 -6.73 42.21
N LEU A 30 -7.24 -6.93 40.94
CA LEU A 30 -7.89 -5.93 40.11
C LEU A 30 -9.15 -5.43 40.83
N ILE A 31 -9.10 -4.22 41.38
CA ILE A 31 -10.31 -3.43 41.59
C ILE A 31 -10.72 -2.94 40.20
N SER A 32 -11.64 -3.66 39.57
CA SER A 32 -12.36 -3.20 38.39
C SER A 32 -13.20 -1.98 38.77
N ARG A 33 -12.65 -0.77 38.62
CA ARG A 33 -13.50 0.41 38.44
C ARG A 33 -14.03 0.38 37.02
N GLN A 34 -15.30 0.00 36.87
CA GLN A 34 -16.06 0.29 35.67
C GLN A 34 -16.04 1.82 35.45
N PHE A 35 -15.25 2.28 34.49
CA PHE A 35 -15.48 3.59 33.90
C PHE A 35 -16.56 3.40 32.84
N ASN A 36 -17.80 3.68 33.22
CA ASN A 36 -18.86 3.92 32.26
C ASN A 36 -18.48 5.13 31.39
N ALA A 37 -18.77 4.98 30.11
CA ALA A 37 -18.43 5.87 29.02
C ALA A 37 -18.94 7.30 29.21
N GLN A 38 -18.04 8.24 29.00
CA GLN A 38 -18.25 9.48 28.24
C GLN A 38 -16.86 10.02 27.90
N THR A 39 -16.29 9.61 26.77
CA THR A 39 -15.06 10.21 26.25
C THR A 39 -15.41 11.54 25.60
N ASP A 40 -15.48 12.60 26.40
CA ASP A 40 -15.21 13.95 25.90
C ASP A 40 -13.73 14.01 25.52
N SER A 41 -13.40 13.63 24.28
CA SER A 41 -12.07 13.84 23.70
C SER A 41 -11.88 15.32 23.40
N SER A 42 -11.73 16.14 24.44
CA SER A 42 -11.25 17.52 24.32
C SER A 42 -9.76 17.48 23.94
N GLY A 43 -9.46 17.26 22.67
CA GLY A 43 -8.10 17.28 22.14
C GLY A 43 -7.44 18.63 22.42
N THR A 44 -6.25 18.60 23.02
CA THR A 44 -5.47 19.81 23.31
C THR A 44 -4.21 19.82 22.45
N THR A 45 -3.68 21.00 22.16
CA THR A 45 -2.54 21.19 21.25
C THR A 45 -1.27 21.58 22.02
N ALA A 46 -0.13 21.03 21.62
CA ALA A 46 1.19 21.33 22.18
C ALA A 46 2.14 21.81 21.08
N ASN A 47 2.67 23.03 21.23
CA ASN A 47 3.70 23.54 20.33
C ASN A 47 5.08 23.29 20.95
N LEU A 48 5.88 22.45 20.29
CA LEU A 48 7.26 22.14 20.67
C LEU A 48 8.21 22.93 19.80
N ARG A 49 9.10 23.71 20.41
CA ARG A 49 10.13 24.47 19.70
C ARG A 49 11.51 24.19 20.28
N TRP A 50 12.51 24.05 19.43
CA TRP A 50 13.90 23.80 19.81
C TRP A 50 14.87 24.71 19.06
N ASP A 51 16.10 24.70 19.53
CA ASP A 51 17.17 25.52 18.98
C ASP A 51 17.70 24.87 17.68
N PRO A 52 17.76 25.61 16.56
CA PRO A 52 18.28 25.09 15.32
C PRO A 52 19.79 24.81 15.45
N ARG A 53 20.27 23.75 14.81
CA ARG A 53 21.69 23.42 14.73
C ARG A 53 22.20 23.72 13.31
N PRO A 54 23.32 24.44 13.14
CA PRO A 54 23.87 24.73 11.83
C PRO A 54 24.07 23.45 10.99
N GLY A 55 23.59 23.45 9.75
CA GLY A 55 23.70 22.31 8.84
C GLY A 55 22.75 21.13 9.14
N VAL A 56 21.88 21.23 10.14
CA VAL A 56 20.89 20.20 10.48
C VAL A 56 19.48 20.74 10.24
N SER A 57 18.78 20.16 9.26
CA SER A 57 17.38 20.50 8.98
C SER A 57 16.38 19.48 9.52
N ARG A 58 16.84 18.30 9.96
CA ARG A 58 16.00 17.18 10.39
C ARG A 58 16.35 16.73 11.80
N TYR A 59 15.34 16.36 12.58
CA TYR A 59 15.47 15.87 13.95
C TYR A 59 14.57 14.65 14.17
N ARG A 60 15.02 13.67 14.95
CA ARG A 60 14.13 12.65 15.54
C ARG A 60 13.55 13.22 16.83
N LEU A 61 12.24 13.41 16.87
CA LEU A 61 11.48 13.92 18.00
C LEU A 61 10.78 12.75 18.69
N GLN A 62 11.03 12.60 19.99
CA GLN A 62 10.29 11.68 20.85
C GLN A 62 9.48 12.45 21.88
N LEU A 63 8.25 11.99 22.14
CA LEU A 63 7.36 12.41 23.23
C LEU A 63 6.98 11.16 24.02
N ALA A 64 7.05 11.21 25.35
CA ALA A 64 6.77 10.10 26.25
C ALA A 64 5.98 10.55 27.49
N LEU A 65 5.33 9.61 28.17
CA LEU A 65 4.65 9.83 29.45
C LEU A 65 5.64 9.82 30.64
N ASP A 66 6.83 9.27 30.44
CA ASP A 66 7.87 9.17 31.45
C ASP A 66 9.19 9.83 30.99
N VAL A 67 10.00 10.25 31.96
CA VAL A 67 11.29 10.93 31.71
C VAL A 67 12.36 10.00 31.11
N GLY A 68 12.22 8.68 31.29
CA GLY A 68 13.12 7.66 30.75
C GLY A 68 12.84 7.30 29.29
N PHE A 69 11.73 7.76 28.73
CA PHE A 69 11.24 7.38 27.40
C PHE A 69 11.00 5.87 27.26
N ALA A 70 10.45 5.24 28.30
CA ALA A 70 9.99 3.86 28.27
C ALA A 70 8.57 3.72 27.67
N ASP A 71 7.72 4.73 27.88
CA ASP A 71 6.35 4.83 27.39
C ASP A 71 6.24 5.98 26.38
N ILE A 72 6.67 5.68 25.15
CA ILE A 72 6.74 6.64 24.05
C ILE A 72 5.37 6.79 23.38
N VAL A 73 4.83 8.01 23.38
CA VAL A 73 3.55 8.39 22.77
C VAL A 73 3.74 8.88 21.33
N LEU A 74 4.91 9.44 21.02
CA LEU A 74 5.27 9.90 19.68
C LEU A 74 6.76 9.64 19.43
N ASP A 75 7.11 9.05 18.29
CA ASP A 75 8.49 8.98 17.79
C ASP A 75 8.48 9.22 16.28
N ARG A 76 8.96 10.40 15.85
CA ARG A 76 8.90 10.81 14.44
C ARG A 76 10.14 11.59 14.03
N VAL A 77 10.44 11.57 12.74
CA VAL A 77 11.41 12.51 12.15
C VAL A 77 10.67 13.77 11.69
N VAL A 78 11.13 14.93 12.15
CA VAL A 78 10.56 16.25 11.86
C VAL A 78 11.61 17.14 11.20
N THR A 79 11.16 18.09 10.39
CA THR A 79 12.01 19.08 9.71
C THR A 79 11.80 20.45 10.34
N GLY A 80 12.85 21.27 10.40
CA GLY A 80 12.80 22.59 11.02
C GLY A 80 13.08 22.54 12.51
N ASN A 81 12.61 23.55 13.24
CA ASN A 81 12.89 23.73 14.66
C ASN A 81 11.63 23.95 15.53
N GLU A 82 10.46 23.70 14.96
CA GLU A 82 9.17 23.78 15.65
C GLU A 82 8.22 22.69 15.13
N ARG A 83 7.38 22.17 16.03
CA ARG A 83 6.34 21.21 15.70
C ARG A 83 5.13 21.39 16.61
N GLN A 84 3.96 21.48 15.99
CA GLN A 84 2.68 21.38 16.67
C GLN A 84 2.24 19.91 16.75
N ILE A 85 1.84 19.46 17.94
CA ILE A 85 1.27 18.15 18.21
C ILE A 85 -0.17 18.37 18.67
N THR A 86 -1.13 17.82 17.93
CA THR A 86 -2.56 17.90 18.24
C THR A 86 -3.03 16.64 18.96
N GLU A 87 -4.22 16.73 19.57
CA GLU A 87 -4.92 15.58 20.19
C GLU A 87 -4.17 14.93 21.36
N LEU A 88 -3.31 15.68 22.04
CA LEU A 88 -2.72 15.20 23.30
C LEU A 88 -3.76 15.34 24.42
N PRO A 89 -4.04 14.25 25.16
CA PRO A 89 -4.77 14.35 26.42
C PRO A 89 -4.13 15.41 27.34
N PRO A 90 -4.93 16.15 28.12
CA PRO A 90 -4.37 17.01 29.15
C PRO A 90 -3.49 16.18 30.11
N GLY A 91 -2.26 16.64 30.33
CA GLY A 91 -1.28 15.85 31.05
C GLY A 91 0.14 16.38 30.89
N LYS A 92 1.04 15.80 31.67
CA LYS A 92 2.47 16.10 31.65
C LYS A 92 3.17 15.13 30.71
N TYR A 93 3.96 15.66 29.79
CA TYR A 93 4.74 14.89 28.82
C TYR A 93 6.21 15.29 28.86
N PHE A 94 7.07 14.35 28.47
CA PHE A 94 8.50 14.53 28.31
C PHE A 94 8.85 14.40 26.83
N TRP A 95 9.64 15.32 26.30
CA TRP A 95 10.07 15.27 24.92
C TRP A 95 11.56 15.53 24.76
N ARG A 96 12.14 14.96 23.72
CA ARG A 96 13.55 15.14 23.36
C ARG A 96 13.74 15.08 21.86
N ILE A 97 14.83 15.69 21.39
CA ILE A 97 15.20 15.70 19.98
C ILE A 97 16.62 15.20 19.76
N ALA A 98 16.85 14.46 18.70
CA ALA A 98 18.19 14.11 18.22
C ALA A 98 18.37 14.66 16.80
N PRO A 99 19.50 15.33 16.48
CA PRO A 99 19.77 15.74 15.11
C PRO A 99 19.91 14.52 14.20
N LEU A 100 19.33 14.59 13.01
CA LEU A 100 19.38 13.51 12.03
C LEU A 100 20.13 13.98 10.79
N THR A 101 21.34 13.46 10.60
CA THR A 101 22.15 13.68 9.39
C THR A 101 22.23 12.38 8.58
N ARG A 102 23.43 11.86 8.27
CA ARG A 102 23.59 10.50 7.74
C ARG A 102 23.37 9.42 8.80
N THR A 103 23.55 9.77 10.07
CA THR A 103 23.31 8.92 11.24
C THR A 103 22.48 9.68 12.27
N LEU A 104 21.85 8.95 13.18
CA LEU A 104 21.14 9.52 14.32
C LEU A 104 22.16 10.03 15.34
N GLY A 105 22.10 11.32 15.67
CA GLY A 105 22.90 11.89 16.74
C GLY A 105 22.33 11.60 18.13
N GLU A 106 23.00 12.12 19.16
CA GLU A 106 22.53 11.98 20.54
C GLU A 106 21.25 12.79 20.79
N PHE A 107 20.35 12.21 21.58
CA PHE A 107 19.16 12.92 22.03
C PHE A 107 19.52 14.03 23.04
N SER A 108 18.79 15.14 22.96
CA SER A 108 18.81 16.19 23.98
C SER A 108 18.37 15.65 25.34
N SER A 109 18.66 16.41 26.39
CA SER A 109 17.98 16.22 27.67
C SER A 109 16.46 16.31 27.50
N ALA A 110 15.74 15.58 28.35
CA ALA A 110 14.28 15.59 28.38
C ALA A 110 13.78 16.99 28.75
N ARG A 111 12.94 17.55 27.90
CA ARG A 111 12.18 18.79 28.16
C ARG A 111 10.75 18.41 28.55
N VAL A 112 10.10 19.22 29.37
CA VAL A 112 8.75 18.96 29.86
C VAL A 112 7.76 19.87 29.17
N ILE A 113 6.59 19.35 28.82
CA ILE A 113 5.43 20.15 28.44
C ILE A 113 4.21 19.68 29.22
N GLU A 114 3.40 20.65 29.68
CA GLU A 114 2.13 20.38 30.33
C GLU A 114 1.00 20.85 29.41
N VAL A 115 0.16 19.90 29.03
CA VAL A 115 -0.97 20.12 28.13
C VAL A 115 -2.20 20.40 29.00
N ARG A 116 -2.77 21.60 28.90
CA ARG A 116 -3.93 22.03 29.70
C ARG A 116 -5.12 22.34 28.81
N ARG A 117 -6.33 21.95 29.23
CA ARG A 117 -7.58 22.30 28.56
C ARG A 117 -7.74 23.83 28.56
N GLN A 118 -7.84 24.44 27.37
CA GLN A 118 -8.22 25.85 27.27
C GLN A 118 -9.73 25.99 27.48
N THR A 119 -10.13 26.75 28.50
CA THR A 119 -11.49 27.29 28.61
C THR A 119 -11.56 28.58 27.79
N LEU A 120 -12.38 28.58 26.74
CA LEU A 120 -12.73 29.79 25.99
C LEU A 120 -13.54 30.74 26.90
N PRO A 121 -13.25 32.05 26.94
CA PRO A 121 -14.10 33.00 27.66
C PRO A 121 -15.42 33.23 26.92
N ASP A 122 -16.50 33.23 27.70
CA ASP A 122 -17.90 33.38 27.32
C ASP A 122 -18.16 34.76 26.69
N LYS A 123 -18.50 34.80 25.38
CA LYS A 123 -18.95 36.03 24.71
C LYS A 123 -20.45 36.14 24.86
N THR A 124 -20.88 36.96 25.79
CA THR A 124 -22.27 37.40 25.95
C THR A 124 -22.69 38.32 24.80
N ARG A 125 -23.86 37.98 24.22
CA ARG A 125 -24.92 38.85 23.66
C ARG A 125 -24.49 40.18 23.01
N GLN A 126 -24.66 40.27 21.68
CA GLN A 126 -25.17 41.50 21.05
C GLN A 126 -25.96 41.20 19.75
N THR A 127 -27.28 41.34 19.92
CA THR A 127 -28.36 41.72 18.99
C THR A 127 -28.19 41.61 17.47
N ASP A 128 -29.04 40.74 16.94
CA ASP A 128 -29.85 40.78 15.72
C ASP A 128 -30.12 42.16 15.07
N ASN A 129 -29.90 42.26 13.74
CA ASN A 129 -30.81 42.87 12.75
C ASN A 129 -30.21 42.90 11.33
N ARG A 130 -30.93 42.27 10.38
CA ARG A 130 -31.25 42.70 8.98
C ARG A 130 -30.10 42.88 7.98
N ASP A 131 -30.19 42.55 6.68
CA ASP A 131 -31.25 42.07 5.79
C ASP A 131 -30.59 41.48 4.52
N ASN A 132 -31.28 40.53 3.89
CA ASN A 132 -31.30 40.16 2.46
C ASN A 132 -30.14 40.54 1.52
N GLN A 133 -29.45 39.52 0.99
CA GLN A 133 -29.01 39.48 -0.41
C GLN A 133 -29.30 38.11 -1.05
N PRO A 134 -29.60 38.05 -2.36
CA PRO A 134 -30.07 36.84 -3.01
C PRO A 134 -28.95 35.80 -3.16
N VAL A 135 -29.34 34.54 -2.93
CA VAL A 135 -28.52 33.35 -3.10
C VAL A 135 -28.13 33.19 -4.57
N GLY A 136 -26.93 33.64 -4.92
CA GLY A 136 -26.21 33.16 -6.09
C GLY A 136 -25.72 31.74 -5.80
N SER A 137 -26.26 30.77 -6.54
CA SER A 137 -25.83 29.37 -6.52
C SER A 137 -24.39 29.25 -7.00
N ARG A 138 -23.45 29.39 -6.08
CA ARG A 138 -22.07 28.91 -6.22
C ARG A 138 -22.00 27.57 -5.47
N PRO A 139 -21.58 26.47 -6.11
CA PRO A 139 -21.33 25.22 -5.37
C PRO A 139 -20.32 25.52 -4.25
N PRO A 140 -20.46 24.88 -3.07
CA PRO A 140 -19.54 25.11 -1.96
C PRO A 140 -18.09 24.86 -2.44
N PRO A 141 -17.12 25.69 -2.04
CA PRO A 141 -15.73 25.44 -2.40
C PRO A 141 -15.35 24.03 -1.95
N ALA A 142 -14.67 23.28 -2.83
CA ALA A 142 -14.11 21.97 -2.52
C ALA A 142 -13.38 22.07 -1.17
N ASN A 143 -13.75 21.18 -0.23
CA ASN A 143 -13.12 21.13 1.08
C ASN A 143 -11.59 21.06 0.90
N LEU A 144 -10.86 22.00 1.50
CA LEU A 144 -9.42 22.10 1.38
C LEU A 144 -8.75 20.83 1.94
N VAL A 145 -8.03 20.09 1.08
CA VAL A 145 -7.18 18.97 1.49
C VAL A 145 -5.92 19.52 2.14
N ALA A 146 -5.70 19.22 3.42
CA ALA A 146 -4.54 19.67 4.18
C ALA A 146 -3.52 18.54 4.40
N ALA A 147 -2.27 18.77 3.99
CA ALA A 147 -1.17 17.87 4.33
C ALA A 147 -0.63 18.17 5.73
N ALA A 148 -0.63 17.19 6.64
CA ALA A 148 -0.25 17.38 8.05
C ALA A 148 1.18 16.92 8.40
N GLY A 149 1.85 16.24 7.47
CA GLY A 149 3.18 15.71 7.66
C GLY A 149 3.46 14.50 6.78
N GLY A 150 4.43 13.70 7.20
CA GLY A 150 4.87 12.52 6.46
C GLY A 150 6.28 12.11 6.83
N TRP A 151 6.82 11.13 6.11
CA TRP A 151 8.19 10.66 6.31
C TRP A 151 8.88 10.40 4.96
N ARG A 152 10.22 10.35 4.98
CA ARG A 152 11.04 9.91 3.85
C ARG A 152 12.09 8.94 4.36
N THR A 153 12.24 7.82 3.65
CA THR A 153 13.15 6.74 4.00
C THR A 153 14.02 6.41 2.79
N ALA A 154 15.34 6.59 2.93
CA ALA A 154 16.29 6.34 1.85
C ALA A 154 16.69 4.85 1.77
N ILE A 155 16.06 4.11 0.87
CA ILE A 155 16.24 2.66 0.69
C ILE A 155 16.50 2.27 -0.78
N GLY A 156 16.92 3.25 -1.58
CA GLY A 156 17.11 3.09 -3.02
C GLY A 156 15.81 3.24 -3.79
N ASP A 157 15.87 2.96 -5.07
CA ASP A 157 14.75 3.18 -5.98
C ASP A 157 13.65 2.14 -5.74
N ILE A 158 12.49 2.62 -5.27
CA ILE A 158 11.31 1.78 -5.09
C ILE A 158 10.27 2.17 -6.13
N SER A 159 9.83 1.19 -6.91
CA SER A 159 8.76 1.39 -7.90
C SER A 159 7.40 1.00 -7.36
N TYR A 160 7.34 -0.04 -6.51
CA TYR A 160 6.07 -0.64 -6.09
C TYR A 160 6.03 -0.97 -4.58
N PRO A 161 5.67 -0.01 -3.72
CA PRO A 161 5.32 -0.32 -2.34
C PRO A 161 4.01 -1.12 -2.28
N VAL A 162 3.95 -2.09 -1.37
CA VAL A 162 2.77 -2.95 -1.15
C VAL A 162 2.41 -2.95 0.34
N PRO A 163 1.18 -2.56 0.72
CA PRO A 163 0.68 -2.71 2.09
C PRO A 163 0.52 -4.18 2.46
N ALA A 164 0.90 -4.53 3.69
CA ALA A 164 0.76 -5.90 4.21
C ALA A 164 0.58 -5.92 5.73
N HIS A 165 -0.13 -6.93 6.23
CA HIS A 165 -0.35 -7.18 7.65
C HIS A 165 0.78 -8.02 8.26
N LEU A 166 1.97 -7.42 8.38
CA LEU A 166 3.18 -8.16 8.77
C LEU A 166 3.24 -8.47 10.27
N ARG A 167 2.87 -7.50 11.12
CA ARG A 167 2.90 -7.61 12.59
C ARG A 167 1.52 -7.57 13.23
N TRP A 168 0.56 -6.93 12.56
CA TRP A 168 -0.82 -6.75 13.04
C TRP A 168 -1.83 -7.04 11.94
N ARG A 169 -3.01 -7.51 12.35
CA ARG A 169 -4.11 -7.86 11.43
C ARG A 169 -4.96 -6.66 11.02
N ASP A 170 -4.91 -5.58 11.79
CA ASP A 170 -5.73 -4.39 11.67
C ASP A 170 -4.93 -3.15 11.24
N ARG A 171 -3.61 -3.28 11.13
CA ARG A 171 -2.70 -2.22 10.65
C ARG A 171 -1.83 -2.72 9.51
N PHE A 172 -1.54 -1.82 8.59
CA PHE A 172 -0.62 -2.07 7.49
C PHE A 172 0.81 -1.71 7.89
N ASP A 173 1.75 -2.55 7.46
CA ASP A 173 3.16 -2.22 7.24
C ASP A 173 3.39 -2.12 5.72
N ILE A 174 4.55 -1.64 5.29
CA ILE A 174 4.87 -1.49 3.86
C ILE A 174 6.01 -2.43 3.47
N VAL A 175 5.80 -3.19 2.41
CA VAL A 175 6.81 -4.03 1.77
C VAL A 175 7.26 -3.38 0.48
N ALA A 176 8.57 -3.38 0.23
CA ALA A 176 9.13 -2.80 -0.97
C ALA A 176 10.37 -3.58 -1.44
N VAL A 177 10.62 -3.58 -2.75
CA VAL A 177 11.83 -4.15 -3.35
C VAL A 177 12.48 -3.11 -4.25
N ASN A 178 13.78 -2.89 -4.07
CA ASN A 178 14.54 -1.94 -4.90
C ASN A 178 15.18 -2.60 -6.14
N SER A 179 15.79 -1.82 -7.04
CA SER A 179 16.45 -2.38 -8.24
C SER A 179 17.63 -3.31 -7.94
N GLU A 180 18.25 -3.18 -6.76
CA GLU A 180 19.29 -4.10 -6.29
C GLU A 180 18.73 -5.44 -5.79
N GLY A 181 17.39 -5.62 -5.78
CA GLY A 181 16.73 -6.82 -5.28
C GLY A 181 16.67 -6.91 -3.76
N VAL A 182 16.96 -5.82 -3.04
CA VAL A 182 16.82 -5.76 -1.57
C VAL A 182 15.35 -5.62 -1.23
N THR A 183 14.85 -6.51 -0.37
CA THR A 183 13.48 -6.46 0.13
C THR A 183 13.46 -5.78 1.50
N PHE A 184 12.55 -4.84 1.67
CA PHE A 184 12.35 -4.09 2.91
C PHE A 184 10.94 -4.32 3.44
N ALA A 185 10.81 -4.39 4.76
CA ALA A 185 9.56 -4.09 5.45
C ALA A 185 9.74 -2.85 6.31
N LEU A 186 8.75 -1.96 6.26
CA LEU A 186 8.76 -0.69 6.95
C LEU A 186 7.49 -0.53 7.79
N ASP A 187 7.65 0.09 8.95
CA ASP A 187 6.53 0.63 9.71
C ASP A 187 5.85 1.72 8.89
N SER A 188 4.56 1.55 8.61
CA SER A 188 3.86 2.46 7.70
C SER A 188 3.72 3.88 8.27
N GLY A 189 3.61 4.03 9.59
CA GLY A 189 3.40 5.33 10.24
C GLY A 189 4.67 6.18 10.36
N SER A 190 5.84 5.55 10.42
CA SER A 190 7.13 6.22 10.65
C SER A 190 8.14 6.08 9.51
N GLY A 191 7.95 5.11 8.61
CA GLY A 191 8.90 4.76 7.56
C GLY A 191 10.14 4.02 8.08
N VAL A 192 10.18 3.66 9.36
CA VAL A 192 11.30 2.95 9.97
C VAL A 192 11.35 1.51 9.45
N SER A 193 12.54 1.09 9.02
CA SER A 193 12.76 -0.30 8.60
C SER A 193 12.57 -1.26 9.75
N LEU A 194 11.65 -2.20 9.59
CA LEU A 194 11.43 -3.35 10.48
C LEU A 194 12.49 -4.40 10.24
N TRP A 195 12.74 -4.69 8.97
CA TRP A 195 13.80 -5.57 8.51
C TRP A 195 14.14 -5.28 7.05
N SER A 196 15.34 -5.67 6.66
CA SER A 196 15.78 -5.66 5.27
C SER A 196 16.51 -6.96 4.96
N ALA A 197 16.23 -7.54 3.79
CA ALA A 197 16.89 -8.73 3.29
C ALA A 197 17.66 -8.38 2.01
N ARG A 198 18.98 -8.25 2.13
CA ARG A 198 19.90 -8.01 1.01
C ARG A 198 20.57 -9.31 0.59
N ARG A 199 20.83 -9.46 -0.70
CA ARG A 199 21.70 -10.52 -1.21
C ARG A 199 22.97 -9.98 -1.85
N THR A 200 24.06 -10.70 -1.63
CA THR A 200 25.26 -10.67 -2.46
C THR A 200 24.94 -11.39 -3.77
N GLN A 201 24.40 -10.66 -4.75
CA GLN A 201 24.36 -11.16 -6.12
C GLN A 201 25.79 -11.19 -6.67
N ARG A 202 26.25 -12.36 -7.12
CA ARG A 202 27.56 -12.51 -7.81
C ARG A 202 27.59 -11.86 -9.20
N THR A 203 26.44 -11.50 -9.73
CA THR A 203 26.26 -10.79 -10.99
C THR A 203 25.32 -9.62 -10.76
N SER A 204 25.80 -8.39 -10.95
CA SER A 204 24.93 -7.21 -10.95
C SER A 204 23.81 -7.43 -11.97
N MET A 205 22.55 -7.21 -11.60
CA MET A 205 21.48 -6.99 -12.58
C MET A 205 21.72 -5.68 -13.31
N ARG A 206 22.76 -5.62 -14.16
CA ARG A 206 22.92 -4.60 -15.20
C ARG A 206 22.13 -5.03 -16.43
N GLY A 207 20.83 -5.26 -16.23
CA GLY A 207 19.87 -5.55 -17.27
C GLY A 207 18.59 -4.81 -16.95
N ASN A 208 17.89 -4.32 -17.98
CA ASN A 208 16.64 -3.56 -17.89
C ASN A 208 15.43 -4.38 -17.32
N SER A 209 15.63 -5.24 -16.33
CA SER A 209 14.55 -6.00 -15.70
C SER A 209 13.66 -5.08 -14.88
N VAL A 210 12.41 -4.94 -15.30
CA VAL A 210 11.38 -4.19 -14.56
C VAL A 210 11.18 -4.84 -13.18
N PRO A 211 11.24 -4.08 -12.07
CA PRO A 211 10.96 -4.61 -10.76
C PRO A 211 9.55 -5.22 -10.69
N ILE A 212 9.42 -6.44 -10.18
CA ILE A 212 8.12 -7.08 -9.97
C ILE A 212 7.66 -6.73 -8.56
N PRO A 213 6.43 -6.23 -8.36
CA PRO A 213 5.96 -5.90 -7.02
C PRO A 213 5.91 -7.16 -6.15
N PRO A 214 6.29 -7.05 -4.86
CA PRO A 214 6.23 -8.19 -3.95
C PRO A 214 4.80 -8.73 -3.88
N LEU A 215 4.67 -10.06 -3.77
CA LEU A 215 3.37 -10.72 -3.60
C LEU A 215 3.16 -11.03 -2.12
N ILE A 216 1.91 -10.93 -1.68
CA ILE A 216 1.53 -11.21 -0.31
C ILE A 216 0.89 -12.59 -0.23
N VAL A 217 1.27 -13.35 0.80
CA VAL A 217 0.73 -14.69 1.08
C VAL A 217 0.30 -14.74 2.53
N ARG A 218 -0.99 -14.94 2.79
CA ARG A 218 -1.54 -15.07 4.15
C ARG A 218 -1.01 -16.33 4.82
N ALA A 219 -0.45 -16.16 6.00
CA ALA A 219 -0.08 -17.26 6.88
C ALA A 219 -1.30 -17.76 7.67
N ARG A 220 -1.20 -18.99 8.20
CA ARG A 220 -2.23 -19.55 9.10
C ARG A 220 -2.42 -18.73 10.38
N SER A 221 -1.41 -17.97 10.79
CA SER A 221 -1.50 -17.01 11.91
C SER A 221 -2.40 -15.82 11.60
N GLY A 222 -2.85 -15.64 10.36
CA GLY A 222 -3.58 -14.46 9.90
C GLY A 222 -2.70 -13.25 9.59
N LEU A 223 -1.38 -13.36 9.78
CA LEU A 223 -0.39 -12.36 9.33
C LEU A 223 0.10 -12.70 7.93
N ASP A 224 0.66 -11.72 7.24
CA ASP A 224 1.14 -11.83 5.89
C ASP A 224 2.62 -12.26 5.81
N ASN A 225 2.94 -13.10 4.84
CA ASN A 225 4.29 -13.40 4.38
C ASN A 225 4.54 -12.69 3.04
N VAL A 226 5.81 -12.53 2.71
CA VAL A 226 6.24 -11.80 1.51
C VAL A 226 6.89 -12.74 0.52
N ILE A 227 6.48 -12.67 -0.75
CA ILE A 227 7.16 -13.28 -1.89
C ILE A 227 7.86 -12.18 -2.67
N ALA A 228 9.19 -12.16 -2.63
CA ALA A 228 10.01 -11.28 -3.44
C ALA A 228 10.47 -12.02 -4.70
N ILE A 229 10.33 -11.36 -5.86
CA ILE A 229 10.73 -11.89 -7.15
C ILE A 229 11.79 -10.96 -7.73
N SER A 230 12.99 -11.48 -7.96
CA SER A 230 14.12 -10.72 -8.50
C SER A 230 14.77 -11.51 -9.63
N GLY A 231 14.49 -11.10 -10.87
CA GLY A 231 14.93 -11.83 -12.05
C GLY A 231 14.41 -13.27 -12.04
N ALA A 232 15.32 -14.24 -12.08
CA ALA A 232 15.01 -15.67 -12.07
C ALA A 232 14.98 -16.29 -10.66
N THR A 233 14.72 -15.51 -9.61
CA THR A 233 14.69 -16.02 -8.24
C THR A 233 13.42 -15.59 -7.52
N VAL A 234 12.76 -16.54 -6.87
CA VAL A 234 11.60 -16.33 -5.99
C VAL A 234 12.02 -16.65 -4.56
N THR A 235 11.71 -15.77 -3.63
CA THR A 235 12.04 -15.96 -2.22
C THR A 235 10.83 -15.66 -1.36
N LYS A 236 10.54 -16.55 -0.41
CA LYS A 236 9.55 -16.30 0.62
C LYS A 236 10.22 -15.83 1.90
N PHE A 237 9.73 -14.74 2.46
CA PHE A 237 10.11 -14.23 3.77
C PHE A 237 8.92 -14.33 4.72
N GLU A 238 9.23 -14.68 5.97
CA GLU A 238 8.31 -14.53 7.08
C GLU A 238 8.07 -13.04 7.33
N GLY A 239 6.84 -12.57 7.16
CA GLY A 239 6.59 -11.12 7.10
C GLY A 239 6.92 -10.38 8.39
N ALA A 240 6.70 -11.01 9.55
CA ALA A 240 6.98 -10.40 10.85
C ALA A 240 8.47 -10.20 11.14
N THR A 241 9.35 -11.05 10.61
CA THR A 241 10.77 -11.13 11.01
C THR A 241 11.75 -10.86 9.87
N GLY A 242 11.31 -11.00 8.62
CA GLY A 242 12.18 -10.96 7.45
C GLY A 242 13.00 -12.24 7.26
N ARG A 243 12.77 -13.28 8.07
CA ARG A 243 13.47 -14.56 7.94
C ARG A 243 13.13 -15.21 6.60
N GLU A 244 14.15 -15.60 5.84
CA GLU A 244 13.96 -16.39 4.62
C GLU A 244 13.39 -17.77 5.00
N VAL A 245 12.20 -18.07 4.47
CA VAL A 245 11.52 -19.36 4.68
C VAL A 245 12.00 -20.37 3.64
N TRP A 246 12.01 -19.97 2.38
CA TRP A 246 12.54 -20.75 1.27
C TRP A 246 12.91 -19.87 0.08
N ARG A 247 13.65 -20.47 -0.85
CA ARG A 247 14.09 -19.85 -2.09
C ARG A 247 14.01 -20.86 -3.23
N ALA A 248 13.54 -20.39 -4.38
CA ALA A 248 13.47 -21.17 -5.61
C ALA A 248 14.16 -20.42 -6.75
N ALA A 249 14.92 -21.17 -7.56
CA ALA A 249 15.44 -20.69 -8.84
C ALA A 249 14.43 -21.00 -9.95
N LEU A 250 14.17 -20.00 -10.79
CA LEU A 250 13.34 -20.14 -11.99
C LEU A 250 14.23 -20.45 -13.21
N PRO A 251 13.71 -21.14 -14.22
CA PRO A 251 14.44 -21.38 -15.46
C PRO A 251 14.83 -20.11 -16.23
N ALA A 252 14.06 -19.02 -16.07
CA ALA A 252 14.36 -17.71 -16.63
C ALA A 252 13.73 -16.61 -15.76
N ALA A 253 14.00 -15.35 -16.12
CA ALA A 253 13.53 -14.20 -15.37
C ALA A 253 11.99 -14.10 -15.41
N ALA A 254 11.38 -13.93 -14.25
CA ALA A 254 9.96 -13.64 -14.16
C ALA A 254 9.64 -12.31 -14.83
N SER A 255 8.46 -12.21 -15.41
CA SER A 255 7.85 -10.99 -15.95
C SER A 255 6.73 -10.46 -15.06
N SER A 256 5.98 -11.35 -14.41
CA SER A 256 4.94 -11.02 -13.44
C SER A 256 4.57 -12.25 -12.62
N GLY A 257 3.73 -12.07 -11.60
CA GLY A 257 3.22 -13.19 -10.83
C GLY A 257 1.98 -12.86 -10.01
N ALA A 258 1.34 -13.90 -9.51
CA ALA A 258 0.15 -13.83 -8.66
C ALA A 258 0.15 -14.96 -7.63
N VAL A 259 -0.60 -14.76 -6.54
CA VAL A 259 -0.79 -15.74 -5.48
C VAL A 259 -2.26 -16.16 -5.48
N VAL A 260 -2.50 -17.45 -5.47
CA VAL A 260 -3.81 -18.05 -5.24
C VAL A 260 -3.78 -18.79 -3.92
N GLU A 261 -4.71 -18.48 -3.01
CA GLU A 261 -4.84 -19.19 -1.75
C GLU A 261 -5.93 -20.26 -1.85
N THR A 262 -5.54 -21.52 -1.66
CA THR A 262 -6.45 -22.66 -1.68
C THR A 262 -6.52 -23.31 -0.30
N ALA A 263 -7.50 -24.20 -0.11
CA ALA A 263 -7.58 -25.04 1.09
C ALA A 263 -6.31 -25.91 1.30
N ARG A 264 -5.56 -26.22 0.23
CA ARG A 264 -4.31 -26.99 0.29
C ARG A 264 -3.08 -26.14 0.59
N GLY A 265 -3.23 -24.82 0.62
CA GLY A 265 -2.16 -23.84 0.78
C GLY A 265 -2.10 -22.85 -0.37
N ALA A 266 -1.15 -21.91 -0.28
CA ALA A 266 -0.91 -20.94 -1.34
C ALA A 266 -0.19 -21.58 -2.53
N SER A 267 -0.61 -21.22 -3.74
CA SER A 267 0.07 -21.50 -5.01
C SER A 267 0.54 -20.19 -5.62
N ILE A 268 1.79 -20.16 -6.07
CA ILE A 268 2.43 -18.96 -6.63
C ILE A 268 2.61 -19.18 -8.12
N PHE A 269 1.94 -18.34 -8.90
CA PHE A 269 1.99 -18.37 -10.37
C PHE A 269 3.00 -17.35 -10.83
N ILE A 270 3.99 -17.80 -11.59
CA ILE A 270 5.03 -16.96 -12.15
C ILE A 270 4.93 -17.02 -13.67
N VAL A 271 4.78 -15.87 -14.29
CA VAL A 271 4.81 -15.73 -15.74
C VAL A 271 6.21 -15.35 -16.17
N ASP A 272 6.72 -16.05 -17.16
CA ASP A 272 7.95 -15.73 -17.88
C ASP A 272 7.61 -15.52 -19.36
N ASN A 273 7.72 -14.27 -19.80
CA ASN A 273 7.46 -13.91 -21.19
C ASN A 273 8.63 -14.23 -22.13
N SER A 274 9.85 -14.44 -21.62
CA SER A 274 11.02 -14.74 -22.45
C SER A 274 10.97 -16.15 -23.03
N LEU A 275 10.54 -17.13 -22.22
CA LEU A 275 10.30 -18.50 -22.68
C LEU A 275 8.82 -18.79 -22.97
N GLN A 276 7.94 -17.80 -22.77
CA GLN A 276 6.48 -17.93 -22.85
C GLN A 276 5.99 -19.12 -22.02
N ARG A 277 6.34 -19.12 -20.73
CA ARG A 277 5.97 -20.16 -19.78
C ARG A 277 5.31 -19.57 -18.54
N MET A 278 4.50 -20.39 -17.92
CA MET A 278 3.99 -20.17 -16.57
C MET A 278 4.49 -21.27 -15.66
N PHE A 279 5.04 -20.90 -14.50
CA PHE A 279 5.51 -21.82 -13.47
C PHE A 279 4.58 -21.75 -12.27
N LEU A 280 4.19 -22.91 -11.75
CA LEU A 280 3.40 -23.02 -10.53
C LEU A 280 4.30 -23.51 -9.41
N LEU A 281 4.51 -22.66 -8.41
CA LEU A 281 5.30 -22.97 -7.23
C LEU A 281 4.37 -23.24 -6.06
N ASP A 282 4.69 -24.25 -5.25
CA ASP A 282 3.99 -24.47 -3.99
C ASP A 282 4.41 -23.40 -2.95
N GLY A 283 3.47 -22.89 -2.16
CA GLY A 283 3.73 -21.83 -1.20
C GLY A 283 4.48 -22.28 0.07
N VAL A 284 4.66 -23.58 0.29
CA VAL A 284 5.25 -24.16 1.51
C VAL A 284 6.75 -24.30 1.39
N GLY A 285 7.25 -24.91 0.30
CA GLY A 285 8.65 -25.14 0.01
C GLY A 285 9.17 -24.43 -1.24
N GLY A 286 8.29 -23.84 -2.07
CA GLY A 286 8.70 -23.13 -3.28
C GLY A 286 9.06 -24.04 -4.45
N ASN A 287 8.70 -25.32 -4.42
CA ASN A 287 9.00 -26.25 -5.50
C ASN A 287 8.13 -25.95 -6.71
N ILE A 288 8.72 -26.01 -7.90
CA ILE A 288 7.96 -25.90 -9.16
C ILE A 288 7.23 -27.22 -9.39
N GLY A 289 5.92 -27.23 -9.16
CA GLY A 289 5.06 -28.40 -9.36
C GLY A 289 4.57 -28.56 -10.81
N SER A 290 4.48 -27.45 -11.56
CA SER A 290 4.04 -27.46 -12.96
C SER A 290 4.73 -26.38 -13.78
N GLN A 291 4.95 -26.67 -15.06
CA GLN A 291 5.42 -25.74 -16.06
C GLN A 291 4.51 -25.82 -17.29
N ILE A 292 3.93 -24.68 -17.67
CA ILE A 292 2.90 -24.61 -18.71
C ILE A 292 3.41 -23.71 -19.82
N LYS A 293 3.41 -24.22 -21.06
CA LYS A 293 3.68 -23.39 -22.24
C LYS A 293 2.48 -22.47 -22.48
N LEU A 294 2.75 -21.18 -22.57
CA LEU A 294 1.75 -20.16 -22.86
C LEU A 294 1.65 -19.96 -24.38
N PRO A 295 0.45 -19.66 -24.90
CA PRO A 295 0.23 -19.50 -26.34
C PRO A 295 0.89 -18.25 -26.92
N GLN A 296 1.09 -17.23 -26.08
CA GLN A 296 1.63 -15.92 -26.43
C GLN A 296 2.24 -15.23 -25.19
N ARG A 297 2.88 -14.07 -25.43
CA ARG A 297 3.30 -13.15 -24.37
C ARG A 297 2.09 -12.65 -23.58
N VAL A 298 2.16 -12.73 -22.25
CA VAL A 298 1.17 -12.16 -21.33
C VAL A 298 1.42 -10.66 -21.18
N VAL A 299 0.35 -9.88 -21.19
CA VAL A 299 0.37 -8.44 -20.95
C VAL A 299 -0.07 -8.18 -19.51
N GLY A 300 0.75 -7.42 -18.78
CA GLY A 300 0.46 -7.07 -17.41
C GLY A 300 0.58 -8.23 -16.42
N ARG A 301 -0.11 -8.08 -15.28
CA ARG A 301 -0.12 -9.05 -14.19
C ARG A 301 -1.29 -10.03 -14.35
N PRO A 302 -1.13 -11.30 -13.97
CA PRO A 302 -2.27 -12.18 -13.77
C PRO A 302 -3.19 -11.62 -12.69
N THR A 303 -4.50 -11.70 -12.92
CA THR A 303 -5.52 -11.25 -11.96
C THR A 303 -6.17 -12.47 -11.33
N THR A 304 -6.30 -12.49 -10.00
CA THR A 304 -6.97 -13.58 -9.29
C THR A 304 -8.37 -13.16 -8.90
N PHE A 305 -9.31 -14.09 -8.96
CA PHE A 305 -10.69 -13.87 -8.58
C PHE A 305 -11.37 -15.17 -8.16
N ILE A 306 -12.52 -15.06 -7.51
CA ILE A 306 -13.34 -16.21 -7.12
C ILE A 306 -14.47 -16.35 -8.14
N ASP A 307 -14.53 -17.52 -8.78
CA ASP A 307 -15.60 -17.96 -9.68
C ASP A 307 -16.27 -19.18 -9.07
N GLN A 308 -17.56 -19.08 -8.72
CA GLN A 308 -18.35 -20.18 -8.12
C GLN A 308 -17.59 -20.90 -6.97
N SER A 309 -17.09 -20.12 -6.01
CA SER A 309 -16.29 -20.58 -4.85
C SER A 309 -14.92 -21.17 -5.17
N SER A 310 -14.51 -21.22 -6.44
CA SER A 310 -13.18 -21.66 -6.85
C SER A 310 -12.29 -20.46 -7.15
N GLN A 311 -11.03 -20.54 -6.72
CA GLN A 311 -10.05 -19.54 -7.11
C GLN A 311 -9.67 -19.72 -8.58
N ARG A 312 -9.56 -18.60 -9.30
CA ARG A 312 -9.25 -18.54 -10.72
C ARG A 312 -8.17 -17.51 -10.99
N ILE A 313 -7.52 -17.68 -12.14
CA ILE A 313 -6.49 -16.77 -12.64
C ILE A 313 -6.88 -16.33 -14.03
N LEU A 314 -6.86 -15.03 -14.24
CA LEU A 314 -7.14 -14.39 -15.50
C LEU A 314 -5.84 -13.91 -16.13
N LEU A 315 -5.59 -14.35 -17.36
CA LEU A 315 -4.45 -13.94 -18.19
C LEU A 315 -4.95 -13.21 -19.43
N ALA A 316 -4.27 -12.13 -19.79
CA ALA A 316 -4.48 -11.45 -21.06
C ALA A 316 -3.20 -11.53 -21.91
N PHE A 317 -3.36 -11.86 -23.18
CA PHE A 317 -2.26 -12.10 -24.10
C PHE A 317 -2.17 -10.96 -25.13
N ALA A 318 -0.95 -10.69 -25.59
CA ALA A 318 -0.66 -9.57 -26.48
C ALA A 318 -1.46 -9.56 -27.80
N ASN A 319 -1.94 -10.73 -28.23
CA ASN A 319 -2.73 -10.88 -29.45
C ASN A 319 -4.24 -10.68 -29.26
N GLY A 320 -4.73 -10.38 -28.06
CA GLY A 320 -6.16 -10.24 -27.77
C GLY A 320 -6.78 -11.41 -27.02
N ARG A 321 -6.12 -12.57 -26.98
CA ARG A 321 -6.64 -13.74 -26.27
C ARG A 321 -6.72 -13.45 -24.77
N ILE A 322 -7.83 -13.84 -24.15
CA ILE A 322 -8.04 -13.81 -22.70
C ILE A 322 -8.30 -15.25 -22.24
N GLU A 323 -7.70 -15.66 -21.12
CA GLU A 323 -7.93 -16.99 -20.54
C GLU A 323 -8.20 -16.91 -19.05
N VAL A 324 -9.21 -17.65 -18.61
CA VAL A 324 -9.39 -18.00 -17.20
C VAL A 324 -8.82 -19.40 -16.99
N ARG A 325 -7.99 -19.54 -15.96
CA ARG A 325 -7.31 -20.76 -15.58
C ARG A 325 -7.64 -21.14 -14.13
N ASP A 326 -7.63 -22.43 -13.85
CA ASP A 326 -7.82 -22.96 -12.49
C ASP A 326 -6.52 -22.93 -11.67
N GLU A 327 -6.59 -23.42 -10.43
CA GLU A 327 -5.46 -23.49 -9.51
C GLU A 327 -4.35 -24.48 -9.92
N THR A 328 -4.59 -25.32 -10.92
CA THR A 328 -3.58 -26.20 -11.55
C THR A 328 -2.96 -25.55 -12.79
N GLY A 329 -3.48 -24.39 -13.19
CA GLY A 329 -3.09 -23.65 -14.38
C GLY A 329 -3.76 -24.18 -15.66
N ALA A 330 -4.67 -25.13 -15.58
CA ALA A 330 -5.44 -25.60 -16.74
C ALA A 330 -6.41 -24.51 -17.22
N VAL A 331 -6.64 -24.44 -18.52
CA VAL A 331 -7.57 -23.46 -19.12
C VAL A 331 -9.01 -23.90 -18.84
N VAL A 332 -9.77 -23.06 -18.15
CA VAL A 332 -11.19 -23.25 -17.87
C VAL A 332 -12.03 -22.66 -19.01
N ARG A 333 -11.64 -21.48 -19.49
CA ARG A 333 -12.28 -20.79 -20.63
C ARG A 333 -11.32 -19.84 -21.30
N SER A 334 -11.59 -19.57 -22.58
CA SER A 334 -10.82 -18.63 -23.41
C SER A 334 -11.78 -17.75 -24.20
N GLY A 335 -11.41 -16.48 -24.36
CA GLY A 335 -12.11 -15.51 -25.20
C GLY A 335 -11.14 -14.61 -25.95
N ASP A 336 -11.69 -13.63 -26.66
CA ASP A 336 -10.95 -12.67 -27.47
C ASP A 336 -11.45 -11.25 -27.19
N ALA A 337 -10.53 -10.36 -26.82
CA ALA A 337 -10.78 -8.94 -26.61
C ALA A 337 -11.00 -8.14 -27.92
N GLY A 338 -10.87 -8.79 -29.08
CA GLY A 338 -11.09 -8.19 -30.39
C GLY A 338 -10.04 -7.15 -30.77
N GLY A 339 -8.83 -7.27 -30.22
CA GLY A 339 -7.71 -6.35 -30.45
C GLY A 339 -6.53 -6.64 -29.54
N ALA A 340 -5.35 -6.11 -29.91
CA ALA A 340 -4.14 -6.27 -29.10
C ALA A 340 -4.31 -5.66 -27.71
N VAL A 341 -4.07 -6.46 -26.67
CA VAL A 341 -4.20 -6.06 -25.26
C VAL A 341 -3.05 -5.14 -24.84
N THR A 342 -3.37 -4.13 -24.03
CA THR A 342 -2.44 -3.11 -23.55
C THR A 342 -2.43 -2.95 -22.02
N THR A 343 -3.39 -3.57 -21.31
CA THR A 343 -3.46 -3.53 -19.84
C THR A 343 -3.43 -4.92 -19.22
N SER A 344 -3.18 -4.99 -17.91
CA SER A 344 -3.57 -6.17 -17.13
C SER A 344 -5.10 -6.34 -17.20
N PRO A 345 -5.63 -7.58 -17.21
CA PRO A 345 -7.06 -7.80 -17.17
C PRO A 345 -7.62 -7.50 -15.77
N LEU A 346 -8.86 -7.03 -15.70
CA LEU A 346 -9.55 -6.73 -14.45
C LEU A 346 -10.84 -7.55 -14.37
N PHE A 347 -11.06 -8.22 -13.25
CA PHE A 347 -12.35 -8.85 -12.95
C PHE A 347 -13.21 -7.88 -12.13
N VAL A 348 -14.45 -7.68 -12.55
CA VAL A 348 -15.42 -6.81 -11.88
C VAL A 348 -16.65 -7.65 -11.57
N LYS A 349 -17.11 -7.63 -10.31
CA LYS A 349 -18.28 -8.43 -9.89
C LYS A 349 -19.58 -7.95 -10.54
N GLY A 350 -19.65 -6.66 -10.90
CA GLY A 350 -20.85 -6.02 -11.45
C GLY A 350 -22.03 -6.01 -10.47
N SER A 351 -23.04 -5.18 -10.75
CA SER A 351 -24.29 -5.17 -9.99
C SER A 351 -25.25 -6.29 -10.38
N HIS A 352 -25.16 -6.75 -11.64
CA HIS A 352 -26.06 -7.76 -12.21
C HIS A 352 -25.34 -9.07 -12.58
N ALA A 353 -24.17 -8.97 -13.19
CA ALA A 353 -23.35 -10.11 -13.59
C ALA A 353 -21.86 -9.70 -13.59
N PRO A 354 -20.96 -10.65 -13.32
CA PRO A 354 -19.53 -10.38 -13.37
C PRO A 354 -19.04 -10.26 -14.81
N PHE A 355 -18.04 -9.39 -15.01
CA PHE A 355 -17.40 -9.19 -16.29
C PHE A 355 -15.89 -8.97 -16.15
N VAL A 356 -15.19 -9.18 -17.24
CA VAL A 356 -13.77 -8.93 -17.40
C VAL A 356 -13.59 -7.67 -18.23
N MET A 357 -12.76 -6.76 -17.75
CA MET A 357 -12.33 -5.57 -18.46
C MET A 357 -10.87 -5.70 -18.89
N VAL A 358 -10.58 -5.26 -20.11
CA VAL A 358 -9.21 -5.21 -20.61
C VAL A 358 -9.05 -4.04 -21.59
N GLY A 359 -7.98 -3.26 -21.40
CA GLY A 359 -7.58 -2.25 -22.35
C GLY A 359 -6.99 -2.89 -23.60
N THR A 360 -7.37 -2.36 -24.75
CA THR A 360 -6.88 -2.76 -26.06
C THR A 360 -6.44 -1.51 -26.83
N LYS A 361 -5.73 -1.70 -27.94
CA LYS A 361 -5.45 -0.61 -28.90
C LYS A 361 -6.70 0.12 -29.42
N ASN A 362 -7.88 -0.49 -29.29
CA ASN A 362 -9.15 0.07 -29.75
C ASN A 362 -9.97 0.72 -28.62
N GLY A 363 -9.44 0.79 -27.40
CA GLY A 363 -10.15 1.27 -26.21
C GLY A 363 -10.37 0.17 -25.16
N LEU A 364 -11.30 0.41 -24.25
CA LEU A 364 -11.61 -0.50 -23.13
C LEU A 364 -12.65 -1.53 -23.57
N THR A 365 -12.31 -2.81 -23.51
CA THR A 365 -13.20 -3.91 -23.92
C THR A 365 -13.74 -4.65 -22.69
N ALA A 366 -15.05 -4.91 -22.69
CA ALA A 366 -15.75 -5.68 -21.68
C ALA A 366 -16.13 -7.07 -22.24
N LEU A 367 -15.94 -8.11 -21.43
CA LEU A 367 -16.26 -9.51 -21.72
C LEU A 367 -17.08 -10.08 -20.56
N ASN A 368 -18.07 -10.94 -20.83
CA ASN A 368 -18.79 -11.64 -19.78
C ASN A 368 -17.83 -12.59 -19.04
N ALA A 369 -17.82 -12.61 -17.70
CA ALA A 369 -16.85 -13.43 -16.97
C ALA A 369 -17.16 -14.94 -17.01
N ASP A 370 -18.42 -15.32 -17.25
CA ASP A 370 -18.88 -16.71 -17.27
C ASP A 370 -18.48 -17.42 -18.57
N ASP A 371 -18.46 -16.73 -19.70
CA ASP A 371 -18.17 -17.34 -21.02
C ASP A 371 -17.11 -16.61 -21.85
N LEU A 372 -16.58 -15.48 -21.38
CA LEU A 372 -15.63 -14.60 -22.08
C LEU A 372 -16.11 -14.12 -23.46
N ARG A 373 -17.42 -14.03 -23.69
CA ARG A 373 -17.96 -13.38 -24.88
C ARG A 373 -17.94 -11.86 -24.74
N PRO A 374 -17.67 -11.10 -25.82
CA PRO A 374 -17.67 -9.63 -25.77
C PRO A 374 -19.04 -9.08 -25.36
N LEU A 375 -19.04 -8.16 -24.40
CA LEU A 375 -20.21 -7.38 -23.99
C LEU A 375 -20.26 -6.04 -24.71
N GLY A 376 -19.10 -5.43 -24.96
CA GLY A 376 -19.02 -4.12 -25.59
C GLY A 376 -17.63 -3.53 -25.51
N ARG A 377 -17.49 -2.33 -26.08
CA ARG A 377 -16.23 -1.58 -26.09
C ARG A 377 -16.51 -0.09 -25.94
N VAL A 378 -15.72 0.54 -25.08
CA VAL A 378 -15.65 2.00 -24.95
C VAL A 378 -14.45 2.49 -25.76
N ALA A 379 -14.73 3.18 -26.86
CA ALA A 379 -13.69 3.77 -27.70
C ALA A 379 -13.09 5.00 -27.02
N ILE A 380 -11.76 5.07 -26.98
CA ILE A 380 -11.03 6.20 -26.40
C ILE A 380 -10.41 6.98 -27.55
N LYS A 381 -10.84 8.23 -27.69
CA LYS A 381 -10.42 9.09 -28.80
C LYS A 381 -8.93 9.42 -28.67
N ASP A 382 -8.20 9.18 -29.76
CA ASP A 382 -6.79 9.52 -29.98
C ASP A 382 -5.84 9.05 -28.87
N ASP A 383 -6.12 7.89 -28.26
CA ASP A 383 -5.37 7.41 -27.09
C ASP A 383 -5.65 5.93 -26.79
N VAL A 384 -4.82 5.33 -25.95
CA VAL A 384 -4.85 3.89 -25.67
C VAL A 384 -4.73 3.64 -24.17
N PRO A 385 -5.60 2.80 -23.56
CA PRO A 385 -5.44 2.41 -22.17
C PRO A 385 -4.13 1.67 -21.95
N ARG A 386 -3.43 1.90 -20.83
CA ARG A 386 -2.15 1.25 -20.49
C ARG A 386 -2.09 0.84 -19.03
N GLY A 387 -1.16 -0.06 -18.71
CA GLY A 387 -0.84 -0.41 -17.32
C GLY A 387 -1.92 -1.24 -16.63
N ALA A 388 -2.33 -0.82 -15.43
CA ALA A 388 -3.40 -1.47 -14.66
C ALA A 388 -4.72 -0.72 -14.79
N LEU A 389 -5.82 -1.47 -14.83
CA LEU A 389 -7.17 -0.96 -14.63
C LEU A 389 -7.54 -1.09 -13.16
N ALA A 390 -8.48 -0.28 -12.70
CA ALA A 390 -9.06 -0.39 -11.37
C ALA A 390 -10.59 -0.34 -11.44
N ALA A 391 -11.24 -0.94 -10.45
CA ALA A 391 -12.67 -0.78 -10.22
C ALA A 391 -12.89 -0.33 -8.78
N GLU A 392 -13.64 0.76 -8.61
CA GLU A 392 -13.97 1.34 -7.32
C GLU A 392 -15.36 1.96 -7.40
N ASP A 393 -16.15 1.86 -6.35
CA ASP A 393 -17.40 2.60 -6.22
C ASP A 393 -17.04 4.02 -5.80
N LEU A 394 -16.92 4.93 -6.77
CA LEU A 394 -16.44 6.28 -6.50
C LEU A 394 -17.51 7.10 -5.79
N ASN A 395 -18.78 6.91 -6.13
CA ASN A 395 -19.88 7.77 -5.71
C ASN A 395 -20.71 7.22 -4.54
N GLY A 396 -20.48 5.97 -4.12
CA GLY A 396 -21.16 5.29 -3.02
C GLY A 396 -22.53 4.72 -3.38
N ASP A 397 -22.83 4.50 -4.67
CA ASP A 397 -24.11 3.96 -5.13
C ASP A 397 -24.17 2.43 -5.15
N GLY A 398 -23.05 1.76 -4.85
CA GLY A 398 -22.92 0.31 -4.81
C GLY A 398 -22.58 -0.33 -6.16
N ALA A 399 -22.52 0.43 -7.25
CA ALA A 399 -21.95 0.02 -8.53
C ALA A 399 -20.51 0.53 -8.64
N ALA A 400 -19.63 -0.29 -9.21
CA ALA A 400 -18.25 0.14 -9.41
C ALA A 400 -18.13 0.93 -10.72
N GLU A 401 -17.33 1.98 -10.70
CA GLU A 401 -16.74 2.59 -11.88
C GLU A 401 -15.46 1.86 -12.27
N VAL A 402 -15.17 1.80 -13.57
CA VAL A 402 -13.86 1.35 -14.06
C VAL A 402 -13.00 2.55 -14.38
N LEU A 403 -11.82 2.57 -13.79
CA LEU A 403 -10.82 3.59 -14.01
C LEU A 403 -9.66 3.04 -14.83
N MET A 404 -9.15 3.89 -15.71
CA MET A 404 -7.98 3.59 -16.52
C MET A 404 -7.07 4.78 -16.68
N VAL A 405 -5.80 4.47 -16.93
CA VAL A 405 -4.80 5.44 -17.38
C VAL A 405 -4.51 5.18 -18.85
N THR A 406 -4.22 6.23 -19.59
CA THR A 406 -3.91 6.16 -21.01
C THR A 406 -2.44 6.49 -21.33
N GLU A 407 -2.00 6.19 -22.56
CA GLU A 407 -0.65 6.52 -23.06
C GLU A 407 -0.34 8.02 -22.99
N HIS A 408 -1.34 8.88 -23.21
CA HIS A 408 -1.20 10.32 -23.06
C HIS A 408 -1.33 10.84 -21.62
N GLY A 409 -1.47 9.97 -20.62
CA GLY A 409 -1.48 10.37 -19.22
C GLY A 409 -2.83 10.90 -18.73
N ARG A 410 -3.92 10.51 -19.41
CA ARG A 410 -5.28 10.79 -18.93
C ARG A 410 -5.71 9.73 -17.94
N VAL A 411 -6.42 10.13 -16.91
CA VAL A 411 -7.21 9.26 -16.04
C VAL A 411 -8.66 9.38 -16.49
N ILE A 412 -9.30 8.25 -16.79
CA ILE A 412 -10.68 8.21 -17.29
C ILE A 412 -11.49 7.30 -16.39
N ALA A 413 -12.63 7.80 -15.91
CA ALA A 413 -13.63 7.01 -15.21
C ALA A 413 -14.78 6.67 -16.15
N VAL A 414 -15.15 5.38 -16.16
CA VAL A 414 -16.19 4.81 -17.00
C VAL A 414 -17.20 4.13 -16.10
N ASN A 415 -18.49 4.42 -16.27
CA ASN A 415 -19.54 3.68 -15.60
C ASN A 415 -19.52 2.23 -16.10
N ALA A 416 -19.36 1.28 -15.19
CA ALA A 416 -19.16 -0.10 -15.59
C ALA A 416 -20.45 -0.81 -16.04
N ALA A 417 -21.63 -0.24 -15.76
CA ALA A 417 -22.93 -0.80 -16.13
C ALA A 417 -23.29 -0.50 -17.60
N ASP A 418 -22.97 0.69 -18.10
CA ASP A 418 -23.36 1.12 -19.45
C ASP A 418 -22.20 1.56 -20.35
N GLY A 419 -20.98 1.66 -19.81
CA GLY A 419 -19.79 2.05 -20.56
C GLY A 419 -19.69 3.55 -20.84
N GLN A 420 -20.53 4.40 -20.23
CA GLN A 420 -20.43 5.84 -20.39
C GLN A 420 -19.18 6.39 -19.69
N ILE A 421 -18.46 7.28 -20.36
CA ILE A 421 -17.38 8.03 -19.73
C ILE A 421 -18.01 9.08 -18.81
N LEU A 422 -17.73 8.98 -17.52
CA LEU A 422 -18.22 9.93 -16.51
C LEU A 422 -17.41 11.22 -16.53
N TRP A 423 -16.08 11.08 -16.52
CA TRP A 423 -15.14 12.19 -16.60
C TRP A 423 -13.78 11.71 -17.09
N ASN A 424 -12.95 12.67 -17.51
CA ASN A 424 -11.55 12.45 -17.81
C ASN A 424 -10.72 13.62 -17.30
N ALA A 425 -9.51 13.33 -16.82
CA ALA A 425 -8.61 14.31 -16.24
C ALA A 425 -7.18 14.10 -16.73
N ASP A 426 -6.48 15.19 -17.05
CA ASP A 426 -5.07 15.14 -17.41
C ASP A 426 -4.21 15.02 -16.14
N ALA A 427 -3.70 13.82 -15.87
CA ALA A 427 -2.81 13.57 -14.75
C ALA A 427 -1.34 13.87 -15.07
N GLY A 428 -1.01 13.97 -16.35
CA GLY A 428 0.36 14.10 -16.86
C GLY A 428 0.94 12.74 -17.27
N SER A 429 2.11 12.77 -17.89
CA SER A 429 2.72 11.57 -18.45
C SER A 429 3.14 10.56 -17.38
N GLU A 430 3.15 9.27 -17.76
CA GLU A 430 3.79 8.18 -17.01
C GLU A 430 3.14 7.77 -15.68
N VAL A 431 1.81 7.73 -15.64
CA VAL A 431 1.07 7.08 -14.55
C VAL A 431 1.04 5.56 -14.80
N ASP A 432 1.36 4.74 -13.79
CA ASP A 432 1.16 3.26 -13.84
C ASP A 432 0.14 2.75 -12.84
N GLY A 433 0.03 3.43 -11.71
CA GLY A 433 -0.77 2.99 -10.59
C GLY A 433 -1.68 4.12 -10.11
N MET A 434 -2.86 3.73 -9.68
CA MET A 434 -3.81 4.59 -8.99
C MET A 434 -4.22 3.93 -7.68
N THR A 435 -4.58 4.74 -6.71
CA THR A 435 -5.14 4.33 -5.43
C THR A 435 -6.28 5.25 -5.07
N PHE A 436 -7.03 4.88 -4.05
CA PHE A 436 -8.32 5.49 -3.74
C PHE A 436 -8.38 5.85 -2.26
N ALA A 437 -8.80 7.07 -1.98
CA ALA A 437 -9.16 7.50 -0.64
C ALA A 437 -10.08 8.71 -0.72
N ASP A 438 -11.13 8.74 0.09
CA ASP A 438 -11.86 9.97 0.38
C ASP A 438 -10.95 10.89 1.21
N VAL A 439 -10.28 11.85 0.56
CA VAL A 439 -9.30 12.71 1.22
C VAL A 439 -9.91 14.03 1.70
N ASN A 440 -11.07 14.40 1.17
CA ASN A 440 -11.73 15.67 1.48
C ASN A 440 -12.91 15.51 2.45
N GLY A 441 -13.33 14.28 2.76
CA GLY A 441 -14.38 13.94 3.72
C GLY A 441 -15.80 14.10 3.16
N ASP A 442 -15.98 14.15 1.84
CA ASP A 442 -17.30 14.34 1.20
C ASP A 442 -18.08 13.04 0.98
N GLY A 443 -17.47 11.89 1.33
CA GLY A 443 -18.06 10.57 1.19
C GLY A 443 -17.96 9.97 -0.21
N VAL A 444 -17.31 10.67 -1.15
CA VAL A 444 -16.94 10.17 -2.48
C VAL A 444 -15.46 9.83 -2.46
N MET A 445 -15.10 8.71 -3.08
CA MET A 445 -13.72 8.29 -3.14
C MET A 445 -12.94 9.15 -4.14
N ASP A 446 -11.80 9.70 -3.73
CA ASP A 446 -10.91 10.44 -4.65
C ASP A 446 -9.88 9.49 -5.26
N VAL A 447 -9.47 9.81 -6.49
CA VAL A 447 -8.47 9.06 -7.26
C VAL A 447 -7.11 9.70 -7.08
N ILE A 448 -6.17 8.94 -6.55
CA ILE A 448 -4.80 9.41 -6.31
C ILE A 448 -3.85 8.71 -7.29
N VAL A 449 -3.07 9.50 -8.02
CA VAL A 449 -2.07 9.02 -8.97
C VAL A 449 -0.71 9.64 -8.71
N GLY A 450 0.35 8.86 -8.92
CA GLY A 450 1.72 9.35 -8.98
C GLY A 450 2.18 9.44 -10.43
N THR A 451 2.94 10.47 -10.78
CA THR A 451 3.57 10.59 -12.12
C THR A 451 5.08 10.52 -11.99
N SER A 452 5.87 10.72 -13.05
CA SER A 452 7.32 10.87 -12.90
C SER A 452 7.74 12.23 -12.32
N GLN A 453 6.89 13.26 -12.45
CA GLN A 453 7.19 14.64 -12.04
C GLN A 453 6.48 15.07 -10.75
N VAL A 454 5.37 14.42 -10.43
CA VAL A 454 4.50 14.76 -9.31
C VAL A 454 4.50 13.58 -8.35
N PHE A 455 4.71 13.84 -7.05
CA PHE A 455 4.67 12.79 -6.04
C PHE A 455 3.27 12.18 -5.98
N ALA A 456 2.26 13.05 -5.88
CA ALA A 456 0.86 12.65 -5.88
C ALA A 456 -0.03 13.78 -6.42
N LEU A 457 -1.00 13.38 -7.23
CA LEU A 457 -2.11 14.19 -7.74
C LEU A 457 -3.40 13.53 -7.28
N VAL A 458 -4.29 14.31 -6.67
CA VAL A 458 -5.61 13.85 -6.23
C VAL A 458 -6.66 14.45 -7.16
N ILE A 459 -7.46 13.58 -7.73
CA ILE A 459 -8.54 13.87 -8.66
C ILE A 459 -9.85 13.46 -7.97
N SER A 460 -10.85 14.35 -7.93
CA SER A 460 -12.14 14.02 -7.34
C SER A 460 -12.83 12.93 -8.14
N GLY A 461 -13.27 11.87 -7.46
CA GLY A 461 -14.05 10.80 -8.10
C GLY A 461 -15.41 11.28 -8.61
N ARG A 462 -15.90 12.42 -8.11
CA ARG A 462 -17.20 12.99 -8.48
C ARG A 462 -17.23 13.54 -9.90
N ASP A 463 -16.21 14.29 -10.30
CA ASP A 463 -16.22 15.10 -11.51
C ASP A 463 -14.88 15.17 -12.26
N GLY A 464 -13.83 14.51 -11.76
CA GLY A 464 -12.51 14.53 -12.36
C GLY A 464 -11.71 15.81 -12.10
N SER A 465 -12.18 16.71 -11.23
CA SER A 465 -11.43 17.92 -10.88
C SER A 465 -10.20 17.61 -10.03
N ILE A 466 -9.09 18.32 -10.25
CA ILE A 466 -7.89 18.18 -9.41
C ILE A 466 -8.13 18.93 -8.08
N VAL A 467 -8.17 18.19 -6.96
CA VAL A 467 -8.43 18.77 -5.63
C VAL A 467 -7.15 18.98 -4.81
N TRP A 468 -6.07 18.27 -5.13
CA TRP A 468 -4.78 18.47 -4.48
C TRP A 468 -3.62 17.98 -5.35
N LYS A 469 -2.46 18.63 -5.23
CA LYS A 469 -1.25 18.27 -5.97
C LYS A 469 -0.01 18.56 -5.13
N ASP A 470 0.91 17.60 -5.08
CA ASP A 470 2.25 17.78 -4.50
C ASP A 470 3.31 17.62 -5.58
N SER A 471 3.73 18.78 -6.09
CA SER A 471 4.81 18.90 -7.06
C SER A 471 6.14 19.02 -6.31
N GLU A 472 7.10 18.16 -6.62
CA GLU A 472 8.45 18.31 -6.04
C GLU A 472 9.23 19.43 -6.76
N GLY A 473 10.16 20.08 -6.05
CA GLY A 473 10.95 21.18 -6.60
C GLY A 473 11.78 20.75 -7.81
N ALA A 474 11.73 21.53 -8.89
CA ALA A 474 12.30 21.23 -10.22
C ALA A 474 13.79 20.79 -10.21
N GLY A 475 14.57 21.17 -9.19
CA GLY A 475 15.99 20.84 -9.08
C GLY A 475 16.32 19.37 -8.74
N LEU A 476 15.36 18.58 -8.23
CA LEU A 476 15.60 17.17 -7.88
C LEU A 476 15.36 16.20 -9.05
N VAL A 477 14.53 16.60 -10.01
CA VAL A 477 14.11 15.74 -11.14
C VAL A 477 15.07 15.87 -12.34
N ALA A 478 15.71 17.03 -12.50
CA ALA A 478 16.52 17.38 -13.66
C ALA A 478 17.82 16.57 -13.85
N ASN A 479 18.28 15.82 -12.83
CA ASN A 479 19.56 15.11 -12.88
C ASN A 479 19.46 13.59 -13.14
N HIS A 480 18.27 13.02 -13.31
CA HIS A 480 18.09 11.59 -13.55
C HIS A 480 17.75 11.30 -15.01
N ALA A 481 18.77 11.33 -15.87
CA ALA A 481 18.68 10.99 -17.29
C ALA A 481 18.54 9.47 -17.57
N THR A 482 18.08 8.66 -16.61
CA THR A 482 18.09 7.19 -16.74
C THR A 482 16.79 6.55 -16.24
N SER A 483 16.02 6.05 -17.23
CA SER A 483 14.82 5.20 -17.15
C SER A 483 13.62 5.79 -16.38
N LEU A 484 12.63 6.22 -17.16
CA LEU A 484 11.29 6.66 -16.78
C LEU A 484 10.43 5.48 -16.26
N ALA A 485 10.96 4.74 -15.27
CA ALA A 485 10.21 3.63 -14.68
C ALA A 485 9.03 4.22 -13.90
N PRO A 486 7.79 3.81 -14.22
CA PRO A 486 6.61 4.38 -13.63
C PRO A 486 6.45 3.87 -12.18
N ARG A 487 5.76 4.66 -11.34
CA ARG A 487 5.67 4.44 -9.88
C ARG A 487 4.24 4.11 -9.50
N SER A 488 4.05 3.14 -8.60
CA SER A 488 2.76 2.98 -7.94
C SER A 488 2.71 3.80 -6.66
N ILE A 489 1.54 4.32 -6.37
CA ILE A 489 1.21 4.99 -5.11
C ILE A 489 0.18 4.14 -4.36
N VAL A 490 0.29 4.11 -3.04
CA VAL A 490 -0.67 3.40 -2.18
C VAL A 490 -1.22 4.36 -1.14
N ALA A 491 -2.53 4.32 -0.93
CA ALA A 491 -3.19 5.00 0.18
C ALA A 491 -3.57 3.95 1.23
N ILE A 492 -3.23 4.23 2.49
CA ILE A 492 -3.67 3.40 3.62
C ILE A 492 -4.42 4.25 4.65
N PRO A 493 -5.40 3.68 5.36
CA PRO A 493 -6.03 4.34 6.50
C PRO A 493 -5.00 4.66 7.59
N PHE A 494 -5.02 5.88 8.10
CA PHE A 494 -4.10 6.33 9.15
C PHE A 494 -4.83 7.23 10.15
N GLY A 495 -5.44 6.61 11.17
CA GLY A 495 -6.31 7.35 12.10
C GLY A 495 -7.51 7.96 11.37
N ARG A 496 -7.63 9.30 11.41
CA ARG A 496 -8.64 10.07 10.65
C ARG A 496 -8.13 10.58 9.29
N ALA A 497 -6.91 10.20 8.91
CA ALA A 497 -6.23 10.62 7.69
C ALA A 497 -6.07 9.47 6.70
N ALA A 498 -5.71 9.80 5.47
CA ALA A 498 -5.12 8.87 4.53
C ALA A 498 -3.60 9.10 4.50
N LEU A 499 -2.81 8.04 4.55
CA LEU A 499 -1.36 8.12 4.35
C LEU A 499 -1.03 7.64 2.94
N LEU A 500 -0.59 8.57 2.10
CA LEU A 500 -0.13 8.30 0.74
C LEU A 500 1.33 7.91 0.77
N ILE A 501 1.70 6.77 0.17
CA ILE A 501 3.07 6.25 0.17
C ILE A 501 3.46 5.88 -1.26
N SER A 502 4.57 6.40 -1.75
CA SER A 502 5.10 6.13 -3.08
C SER A 502 6.62 6.24 -3.10
N GLY A 503 7.25 5.75 -4.17
CA GLY A 503 8.66 6.03 -4.48
C GLY A 503 8.91 7.54 -4.48
N ASP A 504 10.01 7.97 -3.88
CA ASP A 504 10.47 9.36 -3.90
C ASP A 504 10.80 9.80 -5.34
N ALA A 505 10.52 11.05 -5.75
CA ALA A 505 10.82 11.48 -7.13
C ALA A 505 12.32 11.61 -7.39
N SER A 506 13.10 11.81 -6.33
CA SER A 506 14.57 11.68 -6.36
C SER A 506 15.05 10.22 -6.54
N ARG A 507 14.14 9.24 -6.55
CA ARG A 507 14.42 7.80 -6.63
C ARG A 507 15.39 7.29 -5.55
N SER A 508 15.48 8.03 -4.44
CA SER A 508 16.38 7.68 -3.32
C SER A 508 15.71 6.76 -2.29
N GLY A 509 14.40 6.57 -2.38
CA GLY A 509 13.66 5.85 -1.34
C GLY A 509 12.14 5.90 -1.49
N LEU A 510 11.46 5.80 -0.36
CA LEU A 510 10.02 6.01 -0.22
C LEU A 510 9.72 7.34 0.46
N ARG A 511 8.61 7.95 0.05
CA ARG A 511 8.02 9.13 0.67
C ARG A 511 6.58 8.80 1.07
N ALA A 512 6.21 9.26 2.26
CA ALA A 512 4.84 9.27 2.72
C ALA A 512 4.35 10.70 2.98
N VAL A 513 3.07 10.96 2.69
CA VAL A 513 2.38 12.23 2.98
C VAL A 513 1.03 11.93 3.61
N GLU A 514 0.78 12.51 4.77
CA GLU A 514 -0.48 12.40 5.51
C GLU A 514 -1.46 13.46 5.03
N LEU A 515 -2.61 13.03 4.51
CA LEU A 515 -3.72 13.89 4.12
C LEU A 515 -4.84 13.80 5.16
N LEU A 516 -5.09 14.91 5.86
CA LEU A 516 -6.17 15.00 6.83
C LEU A 516 -7.50 15.08 6.10
N LYS A 517 -8.46 14.24 6.50
CA LYS A 517 -9.86 14.44 6.12
C LYS A 517 -10.36 15.72 6.75
N SER A 518 -10.90 16.63 5.94
CA SER A 518 -11.53 17.83 6.48
C SER A 518 -12.69 17.41 7.39
N SER A 519 -12.81 18.03 8.57
CA SER A 519 -13.92 17.75 9.48
C SER A 519 -15.21 18.35 8.88
N GLY A 520 -15.93 17.59 8.07
CA GLY A 520 -17.33 17.89 7.79
C GLY A 520 -18.08 17.91 9.13
N GLN A 521 -18.75 19.01 9.45
CA GLN A 521 -19.69 18.98 10.57
C GLN A 521 -20.71 17.86 10.32
N PRO A 522 -21.03 17.04 11.34
CA PRO A 522 -22.10 16.06 11.19
C PRO A 522 -23.38 16.82 10.82
N LYS A 523 -23.97 16.47 9.66
CA LYS A 523 -25.32 16.92 9.34
C LYS A 523 -26.25 16.27 10.36
N HIS A 524 -26.78 17.08 11.27
CA HIS A 524 -27.80 16.71 12.23
C HIS A 524 -29.18 16.63 11.57
#